data_AF-A0A6N6LBB2-F1
#
_entry.id   AF-A0A6N6LBB2-F1
#
_cell.length_a   1.000
_cell.length_b   1.000
_cell.length_c   1.000
_cell.angle_alpha   90.00
_cell.angle_beta   90.00
_cell.angle_gamma   90.00
#
_symmetry.space_group_name_H-M   'P 1'
#
loop_
_entity.id
_entity.type
_entity.pdbx_description
1 polymer ?
#
loop_
_entity_poly.entity_id
_entity_poly.type
_entity_poly.pdbx_seq_one_letter_code
_entity_poly.pdbx_strand_id
1 'polypeptide(L)'
;MPPTSEQALDFDLTDDGTDDAVARIASGQRFALAGVLAQFLGASAQGQGFFLPALMFVTSAVCLGVGAVRITRALGDGLPLRVAVLIGLLIPFVNLLTLLVVNRRASAALRAHGEAVGLFGAAGGRDFWLAAVGAGVLLATAGAALDRHSTAIGLHRTSGVASSVAGLAAQLNAELGAPRLIMPGVRIEGADRHGGDLRIRMRLLDFGGNALHPEQRIRMRDVATEKLCALPAEVRTTLGREQARMMYQVENGRGDAVAQILVTLDDCTPG
;
A
#
# COMPACT_ATOMS: atom_id res chain seq x y z
N MET A 1 -32.26 -50.66 61.32
CA MET A 1 -32.47 -50.29 59.90
C MET A 1 -32.28 -48.79 59.78
N PRO A 2 -31.14 -48.32 59.27
CA PRO A 2 -30.95 -46.91 58.95
C PRO A 2 -31.57 -46.58 57.59
N PRO A 3 -32.06 -45.34 57.37
CA PRO A 3 -32.55 -44.92 56.06
C PRO A 3 -31.38 -44.76 55.09
N THR A 4 -31.55 -45.36 53.91
CA THR A 4 -30.73 -45.20 52.72
C THR A 4 -30.74 -43.75 52.26
N SER A 5 -29.56 -43.14 52.21
CA SER A 5 -29.31 -41.87 51.54
C SER A 5 -29.44 -42.07 50.02
N GLU A 6 -30.56 -41.64 49.44
CA GLU A 6 -30.62 -41.31 48.01
C GLU A 6 -29.73 -40.08 47.78
N GLN A 7 -28.47 -40.35 47.43
CA GLN A 7 -27.67 -39.41 46.65
C GLN A 7 -28.30 -39.39 45.25
N ALA A 8 -29.22 -38.46 45.03
CA ALA A 8 -29.53 -37.98 43.70
C ALA A 8 -28.24 -37.39 43.13
N LEU A 9 -27.54 -38.20 42.34
CA LEU A 9 -26.52 -37.78 41.39
C LEU A 9 -27.21 -36.82 40.42
N ASP A 10 -27.09 -35.53 40.73
CA ASP A 10 -27.37 -34.44 39.81
C ASP A 10 -26.30 -34.49 38.71
N PHE A 11 -26.57 -35.30 37.68
CA PHE A 11 -25.80 -35.34 36.45
C PHE A 11 -26.12 -34.06 35.68
N ASP A 12 -25.41 -32.99 36.01
CA ASP A 12 -25.38 -31.77 35.22
C ASP A 12 -24.65 -32.06 33.89
N LEU A 13 -25.41 -32.57 32.92
CA LEU A 13 -24.96 -32.91 31.56
C LEU A 13 -25.29 -31.79 30.57
N THR A 14 -25.34 -30.53 31.03
CA THR A 14 -25.90 -29.42 30.25
C THR A 14 -25.06 -28.14 30.23
N ASP A 15 -23.71 -28.22 30.23
CA ASP A 15 -22.92 -27.00 29.95
C ASP A 15 -21.64 -27.13 29.09
N ASP A 16 -21.07 -28.33 28.91
CA ASP A 16 -19.82 -28.47 28.13
C ASP A 16 -19.98 -28.05 26.65
N GLY A 17 -21.17 -28.22 26.06
CA GLY A 17 -21.42 -27.88 24.65
C GLY A 17 -21.66 -26.39 24.40
N THR A 18 -22.21 -25.68 25.39
CA THR A 18 -22.51 -24.25 25.36
C THR A 18 -21.26 -23.43 25.61
N ASP A 19 -20.46 -23.81 26.60
CA ASP A 19 -19.17 -23.18 26.90
C ASP A 19 -18.20 -23.29 25.72
N ASP A 20 -18.15 -24.44 25.06
CA ASP A 20 -17.35 -24.67 23.86
C ASP A 20 -17.77 -23.79 22.68
N ALA A 21 -19.08 -23.59 22.49
CA ALA A 21 -19.61 -22.75 21.44
C ALA A 21 -19.31 -21.27 21.70
N VAL A 22 -19.47 -20.82 22.95
CA VAL A 22 -19.17 -19.46 23.41
C VAL A 22 -17.67 -19.15 23.25
N ALA A 23 -16.79 -20.07 23.65
CA ALA A 23 -15.34 -19.94 23.48
C ALA A 23 -14.93 -19.85 21.99
N ARG A 24 -15.60 -20.60 21.10
CA ARG A 24 -15.36 -20.53 19.64
C ARG A 24 -15.81 -19.19 19.04
N ILE A 25 -16.93 -18.63 19.50
CA ILE A 25 -17.39 -17.31 19.07
C ILE A 25 -16.41 -16.23 19.54
N ALA A 26 -16.02 -16.26 20.82
CA ALA A 26 -15.09 -15.29 21.39
C ALA A 26 -13.73 -15.31 20.69
N SER A 27 -13.17 -16.50 20.43
CA SER A 27 -11.91 -16.63 19.69
C SER A 27 -12.05 -16.18 18.23
N GLY A 28 -13.15 -16.52 17.55
CA GLY A 28 -13.41 -16.07 16.18
C GLY A 28 -13.49 -14.54 16.05
N GLN A 29 -14.15 -13.87 17.00
CA GLN A 29 -14.23 -12.41 17.05
C GLN A 29 -12.85 -11.76 17.22
N ARG A 30 -12.00 -12.34 18.08
CA ARG A 30 -10.62 -11.86 18.28
C ARG A 30 -9.78 -11.96 16.99
N PHE A 31 -9.90 -13.06 16.25
CA PHE A 31 -9.23 -13.22 14.95
C PHE A 31 -9.73 -12.23 13.88
N ALA A 32 -11.04 -11.99 13.81
CA ALA A 32 -11.60 -11.01 12.88
C ALA A 32 -11.09 -9.59 13.18
N LEU A 33 -11.06 -9.19 14.46
CA LEU A 33 -10.51 -7.90 14.89
C LEU A 33 -9.01 -7.76 14.56
N ALA A 34 -8.20 -8.78 14.87
CA ALA A 34 -6.77 -8.78 14.57
C ALA A 34 -6.51 -8.63 13.06
N GLY A 35 -7.30 -9.30 12.21
CA GLY A 35 -7.17 -9.21 10.76
C GLY A 35 -7.46 -7.80 10.24
N VAL A 36 -8.55 -7.16 10.70
CA VAL A 36 -8.86 -5.77 10.30
C VAL A 36 -7.77 -4.79 10.73
N LEU A 37 -7.26 -4.93 11.96
CA LEU A 37 -6.14 -4.10 12.43
C LEU A 37 -4.89 -4.29 11.56
N ALA A 38 -4.56 -5.53 11.20
CA ALA A 38 -3.45 -5.82 10.29
C ALA A 38 -3.65 -5.19 8.90
N GLN A 39 -4.88 -5.13 8.39
CA GLN A 39 -5.19 -4.49 7.12
C GLN A 39 -4.96 -2.98 7.15
N PHE A 40 -5.39 -2.30 8.22
CA PHE A 40 -5.14 -0.86 8.39
C PHE A 40 -3.66 -0.55 8.57
N LEU A 41 -2.93 -1.37 9.34
CA LEU A 41 -1.48 -1.27 9.49
C LEU A 41 -0.76 -1.46 8.15
N GLY A 42 -1.14 -2.48 7.36
CA GLY A 42 -0.62 -2.70 6.01
C GLY A 42 -0.90 -1.53 5.06
N ALA A 43 -2.09 -0.94 5.11
CA ALA A 43 -2.43 0.24 4.31
C ALA A 43 -1.58 1.47 4.69
N SER A 44 -1.31 1.69 5.97
CA SER A 44 -0.43 2.77 6.44
C SER A 44 1.04 2.58 6.03
N ALA A 45 1.44 1.34 5.72
CA ALA A 45 2.79 0.97 5.33
C ALA A 45 3.06 0.97 3.82
N GLN A 46 2.08 1.35 2.97
CA GLN A 46 2.23 1.31 1.50
C GLN A 46 3.38 2.17 0.94
N GLY A 47 3.97 3.07 1.72
CA GLY A 47 5.13 3.87 1.34
C GLY A 47 6.50 3.34 1.77
N GLN A 48 6.56 2.20 2.49
CA GLN A 48 7.81 1.73 3.14
C GLN A 48 8.48 0.54 2.44
N GLY A 49 7.90 0.02 1.36
CA GLY A 49 8.37 -1.16 0.65
C GLY A 49 7.21 -1.99 0.10
N PHE A 50 7.52 -3.10 -0.56
CA PHE A 50 6.49 -4.00 -1.10
C PHE A 50 6.20 -5.16 -0.14
N PHE A 51 7.23 -5.72 0.49
CA PHE A 51 7.09 -6.94 1.27
C PHE A 51 6.33 -6.70 2.58
N LEU A 52 6.57 -5.58 3.25
CA LEU A 52 5.85 -5.21 4.47
C LEU A 52 4.32 -5.11 4.28
N PRO A 53 3.77 -4.29 3.35
CA PRO A 53 2.33 -4.20 3.14
C PRO A 53 1.73 -5.52 2.61
N ALA A 54 2.46 -6.25 1.75
CA ALA A 54 2.01 -7.55 1.24
C ALA A 54 1.86 -8.59 2.36
N LEU A 55 2.84 -8.68 3.26
CA LEU A 55 2.81 -9.61 4.39
C LEU A 55 1.67 -9.28 5.37
N MET A 56 1.45 -8.00 5.64
CA MET A 56 0.31 -7.53 6.47
C MET A 56 -1.03 -7.84 5.82
N PHE A 57 -1.14 -7.71 4.49
CA PHE A 57 -2.36 -8.07 3.75
C PHE A 57 -2.66 -9.58 3.81
N VAL A 58 -1.65 -10.43 3.60
CA VAL A 58 -1.80 -11.89 3.71
C VAL A 58 -2.20 -12.29 5.13
N THR A 59 -1.53 -11.71 6.13
CA THR A 59 -1.83 -11.97 7.55
C THR A 59 -3.26 -11.55 7.89
N SER A 60 -3.69 -10.37 7.43
CA SER A 60 -5.07 -9.92 7.54
C SER A 60 -6.05 -10.94 6.97
N ALA A 61 -5.84 -11.37 5.72
CA ALA A 61 -6.72 -12.30 5.02
C ALA A 61 -6.86 -13.64 5.78
N VAL A 62 -5.76 -14.17 6.32
CA VAL A 62 -5.77 -15.40 7.12
C VAL A 62 -6.55 -15.22 8.42
N CYS A 63 -6.25 -14.17 9.20
CA CYS A 63 -6.94 -13.90 10.46
C CYS A 63 -8.45 -13.68 10.25
N LEU A 64 -8.81 -12.94 9.20
CA LEU A 64 -10.18 -12.69 8.80
C LEU A 64 -10.91 -13.97 8.38
N GLY A 65 -10.28 -14.80 7.55
CA GLY A 65 -10.84 -16.09 7.14
C GLY A 65 -11.07 -17.04 8.31
N VAL A 66 -10.09 -17.18 9.20
CA VAL A 66 -10.20 -18.01 10.41
C VAL A 66 -11.30 -17.48 11.34
N GLY A 67 -11.37 -16.16 11.54
CA GLY A 67 -12.40 -15.51 12.34
C GLY A 67 -13.81 -15.76 11.80
N ALA A 68 -14.01 -15.53 10.50
CA ALA A 68 -15.28 -15.75 9.84
C ALA A 68 -15.73 -17.23 9.89
N VAL A 69 -14.81 -18.18 9.64
CA VAL A 69 -15.12 -19.61 9.69
C VAL A 69 -15.50 -20.06 11.11
N ARG A 70 -14.81 -19.58 12.14
CA ARG A 70 -15.13 -19.94 13.53
C ARG A 70 -16.48 -19.39 13.99
N ILE A 71 -16.76 -18.13 13.69
CA ILE A 71 -18.04 -17.48 14.02
C ILE A 71 -19.19 -18.18 13.29
N THR A 72 -19.09 -18.35 11.98
CA THR A 72 -20.18 -18.93 11.18
C THR A 72 -20.42 -20.42 11.44
N ARG A 73 -19.40 -21.17 11.89
CA ARG A 73 -19.60 -22.54 12.37
C ARG A 73 -20.30 -22.59 13.72
N ALA A 74 -19.97 -21.68 14.63
CA ALA A 74 -20.59 -21.62 15.95
C ALA A 74 -22.03 -21.09 15.92
N LEU A 75 -22.39 -20.25 14.94
CA LEU A 75 -23.76 -19.76 14.74
C LEU A 75 -24.68 -20.73 13.98
N GLY A 76 -24.18 -21.87 13.49
CA GLY A 76 -24.99 -22.83 12.74
C GLY A 76 -25.40 -22.36 11.33
N ASP A 77 -24.83 -21.27 10.83
CA ASP A 77 -25.23 -20.66 9.56
C ASP A 77 -24.89 -21.56 8.35
N GLY A 78 -25.81 -21.58 7.37
CA GLY A 78 -25.64 -22.30 6.11
C GLY A 78 -24.49 -21.76 5.25
N LEU A 79 -23.89 -22.65 4.44
CA LEU A 79 -22.79 -22.36 3.52
C LEU A 79 -22.92 -21.05 2.69
N PRO A 80 -24.09 -20.67 2.14
CA PRO A 80 -24.20 -19.44 1.34
C PRO A 80 -23.97 -18.16 2.14
N LEU A 81 -24.38 -18.10 3.41
CA LEU A 81 -24.14 -16.92 4.25
C LEU A 81 -22.66 -16.79 4.61
N ARG A 82 -21.94 -17.92 4.74
CA ARG A 82 -20.49 -17.94 4.98
C ARG A 82 -19.72 -17.35 3.81
N VAL A 83 -20.11 -17.72 2.59
CA VAL A 83 -19.50 -17.19 1.36
C VAL A 83 -19.81 -15.70 1.21
N ALA A 84 -21.03 -15.26 1.51
CA ALA A 84 -21.39 -13.83 1.48
C ALA A 84 -20.56 -12.98 2.46
N VAL A 85 -20.32 -13.47 3.68
CA VAL A 85 -19.46 -12.80 4.68
C VAL A 85 -18.01 -12.73 4.21
N LEU A 86 -17.48 -13.82 3.65
CA LEU A 86 -16.13 -13.87 3.08
C LEU A 86 -15.94 -12.87 1.93
N ILE A 87 -16.93 -12.76 1.03
CA ILE A 87 -16.90 -11.80 -0.09
C ILE A 87 -17.00 -10.37 0.44
N GLY A 88 -17.86 -10.12 1.43
CA GLY A 88 -18.00 -8.80 2.06
C GLY A 88 -16.72 -8.31 2.74
N LEU A 89 -15.90 -9.23 3.26
CA LEU A 89 -14.61 -8.91 3.87
C LEU A 89 -13.53 -8.45 2.87
N LEU A 90 -13.70 -8.76 1.58
CA LEU A 90 -12.75 -8.39 0.53
C LEU A 90 -12.85 -6.89 0.17
N ILE A 91 -13.99 -6.25 0.47
CA ILE A 91 -14.22 -4.84 0.21
C ILE A 91 -13.98 -4.04 1.51
N PRO A 92 -13.01 -3.10 1.56
CA PRO A 92 -12.57 -2.46 2.81
C PRO A 92 -13.70 -1.80 3.63
N PHE A 93 -14.62 -1.09 2.96
CA PHE A 93 -15.78 -0.45 3.61
C PHE A 93 -16.82 -1.46 4.09
N VAL A 94 -17.03 -2.54 3.34
CA VAL A 94 -17.95 -3.61 3.72
C VAL A 94 -17.34 -4.42 4.87
N ASN A 95 -16.02 -4.61 4.90
CA ASN A 95 -15.31 -5.27 6.00
C ASN A 95 -15.58 -4.57 7.34
N LEU A 96 -15.51 -3.24 7.38
CA LEU A 96 -15.81 -2.46 8.58
C LEU A 96 -17.27 -2.64 9.05
N LEU A 97 -18.22 -2.61 8.11
CA LEU A 97 -19.65 -2.79 8.40
C LEU A 97 -19.95 -4.23 8.86
N THR A 98 -19.33 -5.22 8.22
CA THR A 98 -19.46 -6.64 8.55
C THR A 98 -18.90 -6.89 9.94
N LEU A 99 -17.75 -6.31 10.27
CA LEU A 99 -17.16 -6.40 11.60
C LEU A 99 -18.06 -5.76 12.65
N LEU A 100 -18.68 -4.61 12.37
CA LEU A 100 -19.63 -4.00 13.31
C LEU A 100 -20.85 -4.88 13.55
N VAL A 101 -21.42 -5.46 12.49
CA VAL A 101 -22.59 -6.37 12.59
C VAL A 101 -22.23 -7.65 13.34
N VAL A 102 -21.11 -8.27 12.98
CA VAL A 102 -20.60 -9.49 13.61
C VAL A 102 -20.23 -9.24 15.08
N ASN A 103 -19.57 -8.13 15.39
CA ASN A 103 -19.19 -7.76 16.75
C ASN A 103 -20.44 -7.45 17.60
N ARG A 104 -21.46 -6.78 17.05
CA ARG A 104 -22.74 -6.58 17.73
C ARG A 104 -23.46 -7.89 18.01
N ARG A 105 -23.52 -8.80 17.04
CA ARG A 105 -24.16 -10.12 17.21
C ARG A 105 -23.40 -11.01 18.21
N ALA A 106 -22.07 -11.07 18.10
CA ALA A 106 -21.24 -11.82 19.02
C ALA A 106 -21.32 -11.26 20.45
N SER A 107 -21.29 -9.94 20.61
CA SER A 107 -21.45 -9.29 21.92
C SER A 107 -22.85 -9.47 22.51
N ALA A 108 -23.89 -9.54 21.67
CA ALA A 108 -25.25 -9.84 22.14
C ALA A 108 -25.38 -11.29 22.61
N ALA A 109 -24.79 -12.24 21.87
CA ALA A 109 -24.73 -13.65 22.27
C ALA A 109 -23.92 -13.84 23.56
N LEU A 110 -22.74 -13.23 23.67
CA LEU A 110 -21.89 -13.30 24.87
C LEU A 110 -22.59 -12.71 26.10
N ARG A 111 -23.29 -11.57 25.97
CA ARG A 111 -24.08 -11.00 27.09
C ARG A 111 -25.25 -11.87 27.50
N ALA A 112 -25.87 -12.58 26.56
CA ALA A 112 -26.95 -13.51 26.86
C ALA A 112 -26.48 -14.70 27.71
N HIS A 113 -25.17 -15.03 27.66
CA HIS A 113 -24.52 -16.05 28.48
C HIS A 113 -23.80 -15.50 29.72
N GLY A 114 -24.06 -14.24 30.12
CA GLY A 114 -23.51 -13.66 31.36
C GLY A 114 -22.04 -13.22 31.30
N GLU A 115 -21.39 -13.30 30.14
CA GLU A 115 -19.98 -12.92 29.96
C GLU A 115 -19.80 -11.38 29.91
N ALA A 116 -18.77 -10.88 30.59
CA ALA A 116 -18.37 -9.47 30.53
C ALA A 116 -17.65 -9.17 29.20
N VAL A 117 -18.30 -8.38 28.34
CA VAL A 117 -17.77 -8.03 27.01
C VAL A 117 -17.20 -6.60 27.02
N GLY A 118 -15.89 -6.47 26.76
CA GLY A 118 -15.18 -5.19 26.65
C GLY A 118 -15.03 -4.70 25.20
N LEU A 119 -14.37 -3.56 25.01
CA LEU A 119 -14.19 -2.89 23.69
C LEU A 119 -13.43 -3.77 22.65
N PHE A 120 -12.64 -4.73 23.11
CA PHE A 120 -11.85 -5.67 22.29
C PHE A 120 -12.40 -7.12 22.30
N GLY A 121 -13.68 -7.32 22.70
CA GLY A 121 -14.32 -8.63 22.83
C GLY A 121 -14.40 -9.14 24.27
N ALA A 122 -14.67 -10.44 24.45
CA ALA A 122 -14.78 -11.10 25.76
C ALA A 122 -13.54 -10.87 26.64
N ALA A 123 -13.74 -10.48 27.90
CA ALA A 123 -12.72 -9.89 28.78
C ALA A 123 -11.47 -10.76 29.07
N GLY A 124 -11.47 -12.07 28.79
CA GLY A 124 -10.35 -12.99 29.08
C GLY A 124 -9.32 -13.17 27.95
N GLY A 125 -8.83 -12.11 27.31
CA GLY A 125 -8.06 -12.20 26.05
C GLY A 125 -6.60 -11.76 26.06
N ARG A 126 -6.00 -11.47 27.22
CA ARG A 126 -4.69 -10.80 27.29
C ARG A 126 -3.58 -11.57 26.58
N ASP A 127 -3.52 -12.89 26.77
CA ASP A 127 -2.46 -13.74 26.19
C ASP A 127 -2.59 -13.82 24.66
N PHE A 128 -3.83 -13.80 24.15
CA PHE A 128 -4.08 -13.71 22.70
C PHE A 128 -3.56 -12.38 22.14
N TRP A 129 -3.87 -11.25 22.80
CA TRP A 129 -3.43 -9.94 22.32
C TRP A 129 -1.92 -9.77 22.41
N LEU A 130 -1.27 -10.31 23.45
CA LEU A 130 0.19 -10.35 23.54
C LEU A 130 0.81 -11.18 22.40
N ALA A 131 0.25 -12.36 22.11
CA ALA A 131 0.70 -13.18 20.99
C ALA A 131 0.47 -12.50 19.63
N ALA A 132 -0.68 -11.82 19.45
CA ALA A 132 -1.01 -11.10 18.22
C ALA A 132 -0.09 -9.90 17.99
N VAL A 133 0.20 -9.12 19.03
CA VAL A 133 1.17 -8.01 18.96
C VAL A 133 2.57 -8.54 18.70
N GLY A 134 3.00 -9.60 19.39
CA GLY A 134 4.31 -10.23 19.17
C GLY A 134 4.47 -10.75 17.74
N ALA A 135 3.47 -11.44 17.21
CA ALA A 135 3.45 -11.89 15.82
C ALA A 135 3.45 -10.72 14.83
N GLY A 136 2.69 -9.66 15.11
CA GLY A 136 2.67 -8.45 14.28
C GLY A 136 4.03 -7.76 14.22
N VAL A 137 4.72 -7.62 15.35
CA VAL A 137 6.08 -7.06 15.42
C VAL A 137 7.08 -7.95 14.67
N LEU A 138 7.00 -9.27 14.85
CA LEU A 138 7.88 -10.21 14.16
C LEU A 138 7.68 -10.16 12.64
N LEU A 139 6.43 -10.12 12.17
CA LEU A 139 6.12 -9.98 10.76
C LEU A 139 6.57 -8.61 10.22
N ALA A 140 6.37 -7.53 10.97
CA ALA A 140 6.82 -6.21 10.55
C ALA A 140 8.35 -6.12 10.43
N THR A 141 9.07 -6.68 11.40
CA THR A 141 10.55 -6.74 11.36
C THR A 141 11.06 -7.63 10.24
N ALA A 142 10.43 -8.79 10.01
CA ALA A 142 10.75 -9.68 8.89
C ALA A 142 10.47 -9.02 7.53
N GLY A 143 9.33 -8.36 7.37
CA GLY A 143 8.98 -7.59 6.16
C GLY A 143 9.98 -6.47 5.89
N ALA A 144 10.29 -5.66 6.91
CA ALA A 144 11.27 -4.58 6.80
C ALA A 144 12.72 -5.09 6.58
N ALA A 145 13.06 -6.28 7.08
CA ALA A 145 14.33 -6.93 6.80
C ALA A 145 14.38 -7.44 5.35
N LEU A 146 13.29 -8.04 4.85
CA LEU A 146 13.16 -8.45 3.44
C LEU A 146 13.21 -7.25 2.50
N ASP A 147 12.54 -6.15 2.82
CA ASP A 147 12.58 -4.91 2.04
C ASP A 147 14.00 -4.33 2.00
N ARG A 148 14.72 -4.31 3.13
CA ARG A 148 16.14 -3.90 3.18
C ARG A 148 17.07 -4.83 2.40
N HIS A 149 16.83 -6.14 2.46
CA HIS A 149 17.66 -7.13 1.78
C HIS A 149 17.39 -7.16 0.27
N SER A 150 16.13 -6.97 -0.15
CA SER A 150 15.75 -6.88 -1.56
C SER A 150 16.25 -5.58 -2.21
N THR A 151 16.38 -4.49 -1.45
CA THR A 151 17.12 -3.30 -1.92
C THR A 151 18.62 -3.56 -2.05
N ALA A 152 19.22 -4.31 -1.12
CA ALA A 152 20.63 -4.66 -1.17
C ALA A 152 20.99 -5.62 -2.32
N ILE A 153 20.09 -6.56 -2.65
CA ILE A 153 20.25 -7.53 -3.75
C ILE A 153 19.76 -6.97 -5.10
N GLY A 154 19.12 -5.79 -5.12
CA GLY A 154 18.63 -5.18 -6.35
C GLY A 154 17.39 -5.87 -6.94
N LEU A 155 16.68 -6.70 -6.17
CA LEU A 155 15.41 -7.32 -6.61
C LEU A 155 14.27 -6.28 -6.75
N HIS A 156 14.36 -5.15 -6.04
CA HIS A 156 13.51 -3.97 -6.29
C HIS A 156 14.16 -2.92 -7.22
N ARG A 157 15.38 -3.19 -7.73
CA ARG A 157 15.84 -2.55 -8.96
C ARG A 157 15.27 -3.29 -10.18
N THR A 158 13.95 -3.30 -10.26
CA THR A 158 13.32 -2.97 -11.55
C THR A 158 13.29 -1.44 -11.71
N SER A 159 14.37 -0.75 -11.34
CA SER A 159 14.98 0.25 -12.20
C SER A 159 15.54 -0.47 -13.44
N GLY A 160 14.67 -1.21 -14.14
CA GLY A 160 14.89 -1.35 -15.56
C GLY A 160 14.78 0.09 -16.03
N VAL A 161 15.87 0.65 -16.53
CA VAL A 161 15.74 1.82 -17.39
C VAL A 161 14.58 1.48 -18.30
N ALA A 162 13.55 2.32 -18.22
CA ALA A 162 12.34 2.07 -18.94
C ALA A 162 12.70 1.70 -20.37
N SER A 163 12.24 0.55 -20.83
CA SER A 163 12.53 0.05 -22.18
C SER A 163 11.95 0.96 -23.28
N SER A 164 11.27 2.03 -22.89
CA SER A 164 10.74 3.07 -23.77
C SER A 164 10.89 4.46 -23.16
N VAL A 165 10.88 5.48 -24.02
CA VAL A 165 10.86 6.90 -23.62
C VAL A 165 9.69 7.23 -22.68
N ALA A 166 8.54 6.58 -22.86
CA ALA A 166 7.36 6.83 -22.02
C ALA A 166 7.59 6.39 -20.57
N GLY A 167 8.20 5.22 -20.35
CA GLY A 167 8.54 4.80 -18.99
C GLY A 167 9.67 5.65 -18.42
N LEU A 168 10.59 6.15 -19.24
CA LEU A 168 11.68 7.02 -18.79
C LEU A 168 11.11 8.34 -18.27
N ALA A 169 10.12 8.89 -18.98
CA ALA A 169 9.36 10.05 -18.54
C ALA A 169 8.61 9.79 -17.22
N ALA A 170 7.97 8.62 -17.07
CA ALA A 170 7.27 8.25 -15.84
C ALA A 170 8.22 8.11 -14.65
N GLN A 171 9.37 7.46 -14.85
CA GLN A 171 10.42 7.36 -13.84
C GLN A 171 10.95 8.74 -13.45
N LEU A 172 11.24 9.59 -14.43
CA LEU A 172 11.73 10.95 -14.19
C LEU A 172 10.71 11.79 -13.41
N ASN A 173 9.41 11.66 -13.70
CA ASN A 173 8.35 12.32 -12.92
C ASN A 173 8.32 11.87 -11.46
N ALA A 174 8.47 10.57 -11.22
CA ALA A 174 8.50 10.01 -9.87
C ALA A 174 9.74 10.48 -9.09
N GLU A 175 10.92 10.49 -9.71
CA GLU A 175 12.17 10.94 -9.10
C GLU A 175 12.17 12.45 -8.81
N LEU A 176 11.64 13.26 -9.71
CA LEU A 176 11.54 14.72 -9.54
C LEU A 176 10.43 15.11 -8.54
N GLY A 177 9.44 14.25 -8.33
CA GLY A 177 8.21 14.58 -7.63
C GLY A 177 7.39 15.64 -8.38
N ALA A 178 7.32 15.55 -9.70
CA ALA A 178 6.65 16.54 -10.53
C ALA A 178 5.11 16.51 -10.34
N PRO A 179 4.42 17.66 -10.32
CA PRO A 179 4.96 19.00 -10.50
C PRO A 179 5.66 19.54 -9.23
N ARG A 180 6.81 20.19 -9.40
CA ARG A 180 7.63 20.70 -8.28
C ARG A 180 8.27 22.05 -8.59
N LEU A 181 8.29 22.94 -7.60
CA LEU A 181 9.07 24.18 -7.66
C LEU A 181 10.56 23.86 -7.42
N ILE A 182 11.43 24.14 -8.39
CA ILE A 182 12.89 23.96 -8.20
C ILE A 182 13.45 25.16 -7.45
N MET A 183 13.06 26.35 -7.90
CA MET A 183 13.55 27.65 -7.44
C MET A 183 12.40 28.65 -7.55
N PRO A 184 12.46 29.79 -6.83
CA PRO A 184 11.50 30.88 -7.00
C PRO A 184 11.36 31.23 -8.49
N GLY A 185 10.12 31.23 -8.99
CA GLY A 185 9.82 31.53 -10.40
C GLY A 185 9.99 30.37 -11.39
N VAL A 186 10.53 29.20 -11.02
CA VAL A 186 10.72 28.05 -11.93
C VAL A 186 10.10 26.77 -11.37
N ARG A 187 9.12 26.23 -12.10
CA ARG A 187 8.42 24.99 -11.78
C ARG A 187 8.67 23.94 -12.85
N ILE A 188 9.01 22.71 -12.47
CA ILE A 188 8.94 21.56 -13.37
C ILE A 188 7.50 21.05 -13.35
N GLU A 189 6.86 21.00 -14.52
CA GLU A 189 5.53 20.40 -14.68
C GLU A 189 5.62 18.88 -14.79
N GLY A 190 6.71 18.39 -15.38
CA GLY A 190 7.01 16.96 -15.52
C GLY A 190 7.64 16.65 -16.86
N ALA A 191 7.76 15.37 -17.16
CA ALA A 191 8.24 14.82 -18.40
C ALA A 191 7.18 13.94 -19.06
N ASP A 192 7.17 13.91 -20.38
CA ASP A 192 6.27 13.07 -21.18
C ASP A 192 6.90 12.70 -22.53
N ARG A 193 6.29 11.75 -23.23
CA ARG A 193 6.70 11.39 -24.60
C ARG A 193 5.98 12.30 -25.58
N HIS A 194 6.72 13.04 -26.41
CA HIS A 194 6.15 13.90 -27.44
C HIS A 194 6.79 13.63 -28.79
N GLY A 195 6.02 13.11 -29.75
CA GLY A 195 6.53 12.85 -31.10
C GLY A 195 7.68 11.84 -31.19
N GLY A 196 7.86 10.98 -30.18
CA GLY A 196 9.00 10.06 -30.06
C GLY A 196 10.12 10.58 -29.16
N ASP A 197 10.16 11.87 -28.89
CA ASP A 197 11.17 12.50 -28.04
C ASP A 197 10.76 12.50 -26.56
N LEU A 198 11.74 12.53 -25.67
CA LEU A 198 11.53 12.77 -24.24
C LEU A 198 11.39 14.27 -24.01
N ARG A 199 10.18 14.72 -23.71
CA ARG A 199 9.90 16.12 -23.42
C ARG A 199 9.95 16.37 -21.93
N ILE A 200 10.69 17.40 -21.50
CA ILE A 200 10.69 17.93 -20.14
C ILE A 200 10.02 19.31 -20.17
N ARG A 201 8.92 19.46 -19.43
CA ARG A 201 8.14 20.71 -19.36
C ARG A 201 8.52 21.50 -18.11
N MET A 202 8.95 22.73 -18.33
CA MET A 202 9.30 23.69 -17.30
C MET A 202 8.46 24.95 -17.48
N ARG A 203 8.01 25.54 -16.38
CA ARG A 203 7.20 26.75 -16.36
C ARG A 203 7.90 27.86 -15.59
N LEU A 204 8.05 29.00 -16.24
CA LEU A 204 8.56 30.25 -15.67
C LEU A 204 7.38 31.07 -15.16
N LEU A 205 7.14 31.03 -13.85
CA LEU A 205 5.96 31.63 -13.23
C LEU A 205 5.96 33.16 -13.33
N ASP A 206 7.14 33.78 -13.23
CA ASP A 206 7.28 35.24 -13.21
C ASP A 206 7.64 35.82 -14.60
N PHE A 207 7.68 34.99 -15.64
CA PHE A 207 8.02 35.43 -16.99
C PHE A 207 6.77 35.88 -17.76
N GLY A 208 6.66 37.19 -18.01
CA GLY A 208 5.56 37.78 -18.80
C GLY A 208 5.83 37.88 -20.31
N GLY A 209 7.02 37.52 -20.78
CA GLY A 209 7.37 37.61 -22.20
C GLY A 209 6.77 36.50 -23.07
N ASN A 210 6.85 36.70 -24.39
CA ASN A 210 6.39 35.71 -25.38
C ASN A 210 7.52 34.82 -25.91
N ALA A 211 8.79 35.20 -25.72
CA ALA A 211 9.95 34.45 -26.18
C ALA A 211 11.18 34.73 -25.31
N LEU A 212 12.02 33.72 -25.10
CA LEU A 212 13.34 33.90 -24.46
C LEU A 212 14.31 34.64 -25.40
N HIS A 213 15.20 35.44 -24.82
CA HIS A 213 16.26 36.11 -25.59
C HIS A 213 17.21 35.07 -26.23
N PRO A 214 17.76 35.34 -27.43
CA PRO A 214 18.65 34.40 -28.13
C PRO A 214 19.81 33.88 -27.27
N GLU A 215 20.47 34.77 -26.51
CA GLU A 215 21.59 34.41 -25.63
C GLU A 215 21.19 33.44 -24.51
N GLN A 216 19.99 33.60 -23.95
CA GLN A 216 19.46 32.70 -22.93
C GLN A 216 19.19 31.31 -23.51
N ARG A 217 18.68 31.24 -24.73
CA ARG A 217 18.44 29.96 -25.42
C ARG A 217 19.74 29.21 -25.68
N ILE A 218 20.80 29.91 -26.08
CA ILE A 218 22.13 29.32 -26.29
C ILE A 218 22.64 28.76 -24.96
N ARG A 219 22.65 29.57 -23.90
CA ARG A 219 23.11 29.12 -22.58
C ARG A 219 22.31 27.93 -22.05
N MET A 220 20.99 27.93 -22.22
CA MET A 220 20.15 26.81 -21.82
C MET A 220 20.45 25.54 -22.63
N ARG A 221 20.73 25.67 -23.93
CA ARG A 221 21.16 24.53 -24.77
C ARG A 221 22.47 23.96 -24.24
N ASP A 222 23.47 24.80 -23.96
CA ASP A 222 24.77 24.35 -23.47
C ASP A 222 24.65 23.57 -22.15
N VAL A 223 23.86 24.10 -21.20
CA VAL A 223 23.58 23.42 -19.92
C VAL A 223 22.79 22.13 -20.14
N ALA A 224 21.79 22.14 -21.02
CA ALA A 224 21.01 20.94 -21.35
C ALA A 224 21.90 19.85 -21.96
N THR A 225 22.80 20.21 -22.86
CA THR A 225 23.79 19.29 -23.45
C THR A 225 24.72 18.75 -22.37
N GLU A 226 25.31 19.60 -21.51
CA GLU A 226 26.17 19.16 -20.40
C GLU A 226 25.45 18.12 -19.51
N LYS A 227 24.19 18.40 -19.14
CA LYS A 227 23.40 17.48 -18.31
C LYS A 227 22.99 16.21 -19.04
N LEU A 228 22.67 16.28 -20.33
CA LEU A 228 22.41 15.11 -21.17
C LEU A 228 23.63 14.18 -21.22
N CYS A 229 24.82 14.75 -21.39
CA CYS A 229 26.07 13.99 -21.46
C CYS A 229 26.48 13.40 -20.11
N ALA A 230 26.09 14.05 -19.01
CA ALA A 230 26.29 13.55 -17.65
C ALA A 230 25.28 12.46 -17.23
N LEU A 231 24.29 12.11 -18.05
CA LEU A 231 23.32 11.07 -17.72
C LEU A 231 23.97 9.68 -17.59
N PRO A 232 23.41 8.81 -16.71
CA PRO A 232 23.83 7.42 -16.61
C PRO A 232 23.84 6.74 -17.99
N ALA A 233 24.84 5.88 -18.22
CA ALA A 233 25.02 5.20 -19.50
C ALA A 233 23.75 4.44 -19.95
N GLU A 234 23.03 3.86 -19.00
CA GLU A 234 21.79 3.12 -19.25
C GLU A 234 20.66 4.00 -19.82
N VAL A 235 20.53 5.25 -19.36
CA VAL A 235 19.54 6.20 -19.89
C VAL A 235 19.94 6.60 -21.31
N ARG A 236 21.23 6.85 -21.54
CA ARG A 236 21.76 7.20 -22.86
C ARG A 236 21.59 6.06 -23.86
N THR A 237 21.77 4.80 -23.47
CA THR A 237 21.54 3.66 -24.38
C THR A 237 20.07 3.51 -24.76
N THR A 238 19.13 3.77 -23.84
CA THR A 238 17.70 3.77 -24.16
C THR A 238 17.32 4.88 -25.13
N LEU A 239 17.81 6.11 -24.90
CA LEU A 239 17.59 7.24 -25.81
C LEU A 239 18.18 6.95 -27.19
N GLY A 240 19.41 6.40 -27.26
CA GLY A 240 20.05 6.01 -28.51
C GLY A 240 19.29 4.90 -29.26
N ARG A 241 18.79 3.90 -28.54
CA ARG A 241 18.03 2.78 -29.13
C ARG A 241 16.69 3.23 -29.74
N GLU A 242 15.99 4.15 -29.08
CA GLU A 242 14.74 4.71 -29.62
C GLU A 242 14.96 5.90 -30.57
N GLN A 243 16.23 6.28 -30.82
CA GLN A 243 16.59 7.51 -31.55
C GLN A 243 15.87 8.75 -30.99
N ALA A 244 15.60 8.72 -29.69
CA ALA A 244 14.82 9.74 -29.00
C ALA A 244 15.71 10.91 -28.62
N ARG A 245 15.24 12.12 -28.90
CA ARG A 245 15.92 13.36 -28.51
C ARG A 245 15.34 13.84 -27.18
N MET A 246 16.09 14.69 -26.49
CA MET A 246 15.60 15.33 -25.28
C MET A 246 15.15 16.75 -25.63
N MET A 247 13.86 17.04 -25.39
CA MET A 247 13.25 18.32 -25.70
C MET A 247 12.85 19.04 -24.41
N TYR A 248 13.45 20.18 -24.15
CA TYR A 248 13.07 21.05 -23.06
C TYR A 248 12.06 22.07 -23.57
N GLN A 249 10.81 21.94 -23.12
CA GLN A 249 9.75 22.90 -23.40
C GLN A 249 9.62 23.86 -22.22
N VAL A 250 9.87 25.14 -22.49
CA VAL A 250 9.74 26.23 -21.51
C VAL A 250 8.43 26.95 -21.76
N GLU A 251 7.59 27.04 -20.74
CA GLU A 251 6.30 27.72 -20.75
C GLU A 251 6.34 28.97 -19.87
N ASN A 252 5.56 30.00 -20.22
CA ASN A 252 5.33 31.15 -19.33
C ASN A 252 4.28 30.84 -18.25
N GLY A 253 4.00 31.79 -17.36
CA GLY A 253 2.96 31.64 -16.32
C GLY A 253 1.55 31.38 -16.85
N ARG A 254 1.27 31.73 -18.12
CA ARG A 254 0.00 31.47 -18.81
C ARG A 254 -0.07 30.06 -19.44
N GLY A 255 1.05 29.35 -19.54
CA GLY A 255 1.17 28.05 -20.19
C GLY A 255 1.54 28.12 -21.68
N ASP A 256 1.83 29.30 -22.23
CA ASP A 256 2.28 29.41 -23.62
C ASP A 256 3.75 28.97 -23.72
N ALA A 257 4.07 28.18 -24.75
CA ALA A 257 5.46 27.80 -25.03
C ALA A 257 6.29 29.02 -25.47
N VAL A 258 7.30 29.39 -24.69
CA VAL A 258 8.20 30.52 -24.95
C VAL A 258 9.55 30.09 -25.53
N ALA A 259 9.93 28.83 -25.34
CA ALA A 259 11.08 28.22 -25.97
C ALA A 259 10.95 26.69 -26.05
N GLN A 260 11.54 26.12 -27.10
CA GLN A 260 11.76 24.69 -27.23
C GLN A 260 13.23 24.49 -27.56
N ILE A 261 13.92 23.71 -26.74
CA ILE A 261 15.34 23.42 -26.87
C ILE A 261 15.48 21.92 -27.07
N LEU A 262 16.01 21.54 -28.22
CA LEU A 262 16.22 20.15 -28.59
C LEU A 262 17.71 19.85 -28.49
N VAL A 263 18.05 18.79 -27.77
CA VAL A 263 19.42 18.29 -27.64
C VAL A 263 19.45 16.79 -27.96
N THR A 264 20.53 16.36 -28.62
CA THR A 264 20.72 14.96 -29.04
C THR A 264 21.99 14.39 -28.42
N LEU A 265 22.10 13.05 -28.40
CA LEU A 265 23.31 12.39 -27.89
C LEU A 265 24.55 12.66 -28.76
N ASP A 266 24.35 13.05 -30.03
CA ASP A 266 25.44 13.44 -30.93
C ASP A 266 26.11 14.75 -30.49
N ASP A 267 25.40 15.60 -29.73
CA ASP A 267 25.98 16.82 -29.13
C ASP A 267 27.00 16.48 -28.02
N CYS A 268 27.14 15.21 -27.59
CA CYS A 268 28.06 14.79 -26.53
C CYS A 268 29.46 14.41 -26.99
N THR A 269 29.70 14.25 -28.28
CA THR A 269 31.05 14.03 -28.79
C THR A 269 31.80 15.36 -28.89
N PRO A 270 32.98 15.51 -28.26
CA PRO A 270 33.83 16.66 -28.51
C PRO A 270 34.22 16.65 -29.99
N GLY A 271 33.79 17.67 -30.72
CA GLY A 271 34.19 17.90 -32.11
C GLY A 271 35.64 18.35 -32.26
#